data_AF-A0A6H2BVC9-F1
#
_entry.id   AF-A0A6H2BVC9-F1
#
_cell.length_a   1.000
_cell.length_b   1.000
_cell.length_c   1.000
_cell.angle_alpha   90.00
_cell.angle_beta   90.00
_cell.angle_gamma   90.00
#
_symmetry.space_group_name_H-M   'P 1'
#
loop_
_entity.id
_entity.type
_entity.pdbx_description
1 polymer ?
#
loop_
_entity_poly.entity_id
_entity_poly.type
_entity_poly.pdbx_seq_one_letter_code
_entity_poly.pdbx_strand_id
1 'polypeptide(L)'
;MALGALIIKEKLGISDRETVEQIRENPYLQYFIGMSTYSNKPPFDPSMLVHFRERIDINLVNKINREIVKQALEIPEETVQEKKSEVEDSKSELTNRGKLILDATCTPADVSYPTDLGLLNQARKHTETII
;
A
#
# COMPACT_ATOMS: atom_id res chain seq x y z
N MET A 1 9.57 -13.06 -14.50
CA MET A 1 11.02 -12.96 -14.23
C MET A 1 11.65 -11.66 -14.74
N ALA A 2 11.74 -11.41 -16.05
CA ALA A 2 12.45 -10.23 -16.61
C ALA A 2 12.00 -8.87 -16.07
N LEU A 3 10.69 -8.59 -16.12
CA LEU A 3 10.12 -7.33 -15.64
C LEU A 3 10.34 -7.14 -14.12
N GLY A 4 10.16 -8.22 -13.34
CA GLY A 4 10.41 -8.19 -11.90
C GLY A 4 11.86 -7.89 -11.55
N ALA A 5 12.83 -8.48 -12.27
CA ALA A 5 14.24 -8.22 -12.06
C ALA A 5 14.62 -6.75 -12.37
N LEU A 6 14.03 -6.15 -13.42
CA LEU A 6 14.24 -4.73 -13.72
C LEU A 6 13.64 -3.82 -12.64
N ILE A 7 12.46 -4.15 -12.11
CA ILE A 7 11.85 -3.40 -10.99
C ILE A 7 12.75 -3.44 -9.76
N ILE A 8 13.25 -4.62 -9.39
CA ILE A 8 14.13 -4.78 -8.22
C ILE A 8 15.38 -3.93 -8.38
N LYS A 9 16.02 -4.00 -9.56
CA LYS A 9 17.20 -3.19 -9.85
C LYS A 9 16.90 -1.69 -9.73
N GLU A 10 15.80 -1.21 -10.33
CA GLU A 10 15.46 0.22 -10.31
C GLU A 10 15.09 0.71 -8.91
N LYS A 11 14.46 -0.15 -8.09
CA LYS A 11 14.10 0.19 -6.70
C LYS A 11 15.32 0.25 -5.77
N LEU A 12 16.30 -0.62 -5.97
CA LEU A 12 17.48 -0.72 -5.12
C LEU A 12 18.66 0.14 -5.62
N GLY A 13 18.70 0.50 -6.91
CA GLY A 13 19.76 1.33 -7.48
C GLY A 13 21.13 0.65 -7.55
N ILE A 14 21.16 -0.69 -7.54
CA ILE A 14 22.38 -1.51 -7.46
C ILE A 14 22.88 -2.01 -8.82
N SER A 15 24.08 -2.60 -8.83
CA SER A 15 24.68 -3.16 -10.04
C SER A 15 23.91 -4.40 -10.54
N ASP A 16 24.10 -4.75 -11.83
CA ASP A 16 23.44 -5.91 -12.44
C ASP A 16 23.84 -7.23 -11.74
N ARG A 17 25.11 -7.35 -11.36
CA ARG A 17 25.63 -8.52 -10.63
C ARG A 17 25.05 -8.61 -9.22
N GLU A 18 25.02 -7.49 -8.52
CA GLU A 18 24.49 -7.43 -7.16
C GLU A 18 22.98 -7.69 -7.13
N THR A 19 22.24 -7.24 -8.14
CA THR A 19 20.80 -7.56 -8.28
C THR A 19 20.56 -9.06 -8.32
N VAL A 20 21.39 -9.81 -9.06
CA VAL A 20 21.27 -11.27 -9.16
C VAL A 20 21.59 -11.95 -7.83
N GLU A 21 22.62 -11.51 -7.12
CA GLU A 21 22.94 -12.04 -5.79
C GLU A 21 21.84 -11.71 -4.76
N GLN A 22 21.28 -10.51 -4.78
CA GLN A 22 20.14 -10.15 -3.91
C GLN A 22 18.92 -11.03 -4.16
N ILE A 23 18.60 -11.31 -5.43
CA ILE A 23 17.51 -12.23 -5.77
C ILE A 23 17.83 -13.65 -5.31
N ARG A 24 19.09 -14.09 -5.43
CA ARG A 24 19.52 -15.42 -4.98
C ARG A 24 19.41 -15.59 -3.45
N GLU A 25 19.76 -14.57 -2.69
CA GLU A 25 19.75 -14.63 -1.22
C GLU A 25 18.34 -14.53 -0.63
N ASN A 26 17.43 -13.79 -1.27
CA ASN A 26 16.13 -13.46 -0.70
C ASN A 26 14.96 -14.28 -1.30
N PRO A 27 14.30 -15.17 -0.53
CA PRO A 27 13.14 -15.95 -0.99
C PRO A 27 11.97 -15.10 -1.50
N TYR A 28 11.74 -13.92 -0.91
CA TYR A 28 10.65 -13.04 -1.32
C TYR A 28 10.90 -12.42 -2.70
N LEU A 29 12.15 -12.09 -3.02
CA LEU A 29 12.52 -11.60 -4.34
C LEU A 29 12.40 -12.69 -5.38
N GLN A 30 12.76 -13.94 -5.04
CA GLN A 30 12.53 -15.10 -5.93
C GLN A 30 11.05 -15.33 -6.21
N TYR A 31 10.20 -15.25 -5.17
CA TYR A 31 8.77 -15.35 -5.34
C TYR A 31 8.23 -14.21 -6.23
N PHE A 32 8.68 -12.97 -6.00
CA PHE A 32 8.29 -11.80 -6.78
C PHE A 32 8.63 -11.93 -8.27
N ILE A 33 9.77 -12.51 -8.62
CA ILE A 33 10.13 -12.75 -10.04
C ILE A 33 9.38 -13.94 -10.66
N GLY A 34 8.59 -14.67 -9.87
CA GLY A 34 7.71 -15.78 -10.28
C GLY A 34 8.26 -17.17 -10.02
N MET A 35 9.21 -17.35 -9.10
CA MET A 35 9.69 -18.67 -8.69
C MET A 35 8.77 -19.27 -7.62
N SER A 36 8.36 -20.53 -7.80
CA SER A 36 7.48 -21.23 -6.85
C SER A 36 8.22 -21.79 -5.62
N THR A 37 9.52 -22.03 -5.75
CA THR A 37 10.36 -22.62 -4.71
C THR A 37 11.66 -21.84 -4.57
N TYR A 38 12.15 -21.71 -3.34
CA TYR A 38 13.45 -21.13 -3.07
C TYR A 38 14.58 -21.98 -3.65
N SER A 39 15.55 -21.33 -4.29
CA SER A 39 16.77 -21.94 -4.81
C SER A 39 17.96 -21.03 -4.54
N ASN A 40 19.04 -21.57 -3.96
CA ASN A 40 20.29 -20.84 -3.72
C ASN A 40 21.22 -20.81 -4.96
N LYS A 41 20.66 -20.96 -6.16
CA LYS A 41 21.39 -20.81 -7.43
C LYS A 41 21.04 -19.47 -8.05
N PRO A 42 21.97 -18.81 -8.77
CA PRO A 42 21.65 -17.59 -9.49
C PRO A 42 20.53 -17.89 -10.51
N PRO A 43 19.45 -17.10 -10.53
CA PRO A 43 18.30 -17.36 -11.40
C PRO A 43 18.63 -17.16 -12.89
N PHE A 44 19.54 -16.25 -13.21
CA PHE A 44 20.02 -15.97 -14.56
C PHE A 44 21.40 -15.30 -14.51
N ASP A 45 22.09 -15.22 -15.65
CA ASP A 45 23.36 -14.50 -15.77
C ASP A 45 23.14 -12.98 -15.74
N PRO A 46 23.93 -12.18 -15.00
CA PRO A 46 23.81 -10.72 -14.95
C PRO A 46 23.74 -10.04 -16.32
N SER A 47 24.40 -10.58 -17.34
CA SER A 47 24.35 -10.06 -18.72
C SER A 47 22.94 -10.09 -19.32
N MET A 48 22.06 -10.98 -18.85
CA MET A 48 20.66 -11.06 -19.29
C MET A 48 19.85 -9.81 -18.97
N LEU A 49 20.25 -9.00 -17.98
CA LEU A 49 19.57 -7.74 -17.66
C LEU A 49 19.67 -6.73 -18.81
N VAL A 50 20.72 -6.79 -19.62
CA VAL A 50 20.85 -5.96 -20.83
C VAL A 50 19.76 -6.32 -21.83
N HIS A 51 19.60 -7.61 -22.11
CA HIS A 51 18.56 -8.10 -23.03
C HIS A 51 17.14 -7.85 -22.50
N PHE A 52 16.94 -7.83 -21.18
CA PHE A 52 15.65 -7.46 -20.61
C PHE A 52 15.32 -5.99 -20.84
N ARG A 53 16.31 -5.08 -20.79
CA ARG A 53 16.11 -3.65 -21.10
C ARG A 53 15.80 -3.44 -22.57
N GLU A 54 16.52 -4.13 -23.46
CA GLU A 54 16.27 -4.07 -24.91
C GLU A 54 14.88 -4.61 -25.29
N ARG A 55 14.37 -5.59 -24.54
CA ARG A 55 13.05 -6.18 -24.80
C ARG A 55 11.91 -5.37 -24.18
N ILE A 56 12.15 -4.73 -23.03
CA ILE A 56 11.14 -3.97 -22.27
C ILE A 56 11.47 -2.49 -22.42
N ASP A 57 11.08 -1.94 -23.57
CA ASP A 57 11.29 -0.54 -23.89
C ASP A 57 10.47 0.39 -22.99
N ILE A 58 11.00 1.59 -22.78
CA ILE A 58 10.33 2.68 -22.05
C ILE A 58 8.95 2.98 -22.66
N ASN A 59 8.83 2.91 -23.99
CA ASN A 59 7.56 3.13 -24.70
C ASN A 59 6.51 2.07 -24.33
N LEU A 60 6.92 0.81 -24.21
CA LEU A 60 6.05 -0.29 -23.82
C LEU A 60 5.60 -0.12 -22.37
N VAL A 61 6.53 0.19 -21.46
CA VAL A 61 6.23 0.46 -20.04
C VAL A 61 5.25 1.62 -19.89
N ASN A 62 5.47 2.71 -20.62
CA ASN A 62 4.58 3.87 -20.59
C ASN A 62 3.19 3.55 -21.16
N LYS A 63 3.10 2.71 -22.19
CA LYS A 63 1.82 2.25 -22.73
C LYS A 63 1.05 1.42 -21.70
N ILE A 64 1.73 0.48 -21.06
CA ILE A 64 1.14 -0.35 -19.99
C ILE A 64 0.68 0.53 -18.82
N ASN A 65 1.49 1.49 -18.37
CA ASN A 65 1.10 2.41 -17.31
C ASN A 65 -0.16 3.21 -17.68
N ARG A 66 -0.27 3.68 -18.92
CA ARG A 66 -1.48 4.37 -19.40
C ARG A 66 -2.70 3.45 -19.40
N GLU A 67 -2.56 2.20 -19.82
CA GLU A 67 -3.65 1.21 -19.81
C GLU A 67 -4.09 0.87 -18.38
N ILE A 68 -3.15 0.69 -17.45
CA ILE A 68 -3.44 0.45 -16.02
C ILE A 68 -4.20 1.65 -15.43
N VAL A 69 -3.75 2.88 -15.70
CA VAL A 69 -4.42 4.10 -15.21
C VAL A 69 -5.82 4.25 -15.82
N LYS A 70 -5.97 3.97 -17.12
CA LYS A 70 -7.30 3.97 -17.76
C LYS A 70 -8.22 2.96 -17.12
N GLN A 71 -7.78 1.70 -16.93
CA GLN A 71 -8.57 0.69 -16.26
C GLN A 71 -8.93 1.11 -14.83
N ALA A 72 -8.01 1.70 -14.07
CA ALA A 72 -8.29 2.19 -12.73
C ALA A 72 -9.33 3.33 -12.68
N LEU A 73 -9.38 4.17 -13.72
CA LEU A 73 -10.34 5.26 -13.86
C LEU A 73 -11.68 4.81 -14.50
N GLU A 74 -11.64 3.76 -15.31
CA GLU A 74 -12.78 3.19 -16.03
C GLU A 74 -13.49 2.10 -15.23
N ILE A 75 -12.91 1.56 -14.14
CA ILE A 75 -13.64 0.75 -13.15
C ILE A 75 -14.75 1.65 -12.58
N PRO A 76 -16.03 1.41 -12.91
CA PRO A 76 -17.13 2.00 -12.19
C PRO A 76 -17.12 1.39 -10.78
N GLU A 77 -17.69 2.09 -9.81
CA GLU A 77 -17.73 1.78 -8.37
C GLU A 77 -18.41 0.43 -7.97
N GLU A 78 -18.44 -0.58 -8.84
CA GLU A 78 -19.32 -1.76 -8.73
C GLU A 78 -18.71 -3.00 -8.06
N THR A 79 -17.44 -3.00 -7.65
CA THR A 79 -16.87 -4.12 -6.85
C THR A 79 -16.45 -3.70 -5.44
N VAL A 80 -17.28 -2.90 -4.77
CA VAL A 80 -17.35 -2.89 -3.31
C VAL A 80 -18.73 -3.43 -2.89
N GLN A 81 -19.00 -4.69 -3.25
CA GLN A 81 -20.02 -5.48 -2.56
C GLN A 81 -19.34 -6.39 -1.54
N GLU A 82 -18.94 -5.82 -0.41
CA GLU A 82 -19.17 -6.48 0.87
C GLU A 82 -19.69 -5.46 1.89
N LYS A 83 -21.01 -5.52 2.08
CA LYS A 83 -21.78 -5.11 3.27
C LYS A 83 -21.62 -3.65 3.72
N LYS A 84 -22.35 -2.75 3.09
CA LYS A 84 -23.04 -1.70 3.83
C LYS A 84 -24.52 -1.74 3.50
N SER A 85 -25.25 -2.23 4.51
CA SER A 85 -26.68 -2.14 4.67
C SER A 85 -27.22 -0.78 4.23
N GLU A 86 -28.23 -0.86 3.37
CA GLU A 86 -29.27 0.13 3.10
C GLU A 86 -29.45 1.11 4.27
N VAL A 87 -29.19 2.40 4.03
CA VAL A 87 -30.07 3.49 4.47
C VAL A 87 -29.94 4.62 3.45
N GLU A 88 -31.09 4.95 2.86
CA GLU A 88 -31.32 6.00 1.88
C GLU A 88 -30.89 7.39 2.38
N ASP A 89 -30.39 8.20 1.44
CA ASP A 89 -30.18 9.65 1.59
C ASP A 89 -31.52 10.37 1.89
N SER A 90 -31.91 10.40 3.15
CA SER A 90 -32.74 11.47 3.68
C SER A 90 -31.83 12.57 4.22
N LYS A 91 -31.99 13.79 3.71
CA LYS A 91 -31.37 15.03 4.21
C LYS A 91 -31.66 15.26 5.70
N SER A 92 -30.98 14.54 6.58
CA SER A 92 -30.85 14.90 7.99
C SER A 92 -29.50 15.58 8.16
N GLU A 93 -29.52 16.79 8.71
CA GLU A 93 -28.34 17.55 9.10
C GLU A 93 -27.26 16.61 9.67
N LEU A 94 -26.11 16.53 9.01
CA LEU A 94 -24.95 15.77 9.48
C LEU A 94 -24.47 16.41 10.79
N THR A 95 -24.98 15.91 11.91
CA THR A 95 -24.64 16.40 13.26
C THR A 95 -23.26 15.93 13.73
N ASN A 96 -22.60 15.05 12.98
CA ASN A 96 -21.29 14.52 13.29
C ASN A 96 -20.15 15.41 12.76
N ARG A 97 -19.76 16.41 13.57
CA ARG A 97 -18.58 17.24 13.34
C ARG A 97 -17.29 16.59 13.88
N GLY A 98 -16.98 15.38 13.40
CA GLY A 98 -15.74 14.68 13.72
C GLY A 98 -14.60 15.10 12.77
N LYS A 99 -13.35 15.13 13.27
CA LYS A 99 -12.15 15.39 12.45
C LYS A 99 -11.53 14.05 12.02
N LEU A 100 -11.46 13.79 10.72
CA LEU A 100 -10.82 12.59 10.16
C LEU A 100 -9.30 12.82 10.05
N ILE A 101 -8.50 11.93 10.66
CA ILE A 101 -7.04 11.91 10.51
C ILE A 101 -6.69 10.82 9.50
N LEU A 102 -6.02 11.21 8.41
CA LEU A 102 -5.67 10.34 7.28
C LEU A 102 -4.25 9.76 7.36
N ASP A 103 -3.39 10.35 8.18
CA ASP A 103 -1.99 9.99 8.34
C ASP A 103 -1.70 9.55 9.78
N ALA A 104 -1.28 8.30 9.95
CA ALA A 104 -1.01 7.70 11.25
C ALA A 104 0.29 8.23 11.90
N THR A 105 1.14 8.94 11.14
CA THR A 105 2.37 9.55 11.67
C THR A 105 2.13 10.91 12.34
N CYS A 106 0.98 11.53 12.06
CA CYS A 106 0.58 12.81 12.64
C CYS A 106 -0.53 12.60 13.70
N THR A 107 -0.21 11.97 14.83
CA THR A 107 -1.17 11.85 15.94
C THR A 107 -1.23 13.15 16.73
N PRO A 108 -2.43 13.70 17.02
CA PRO A 108 -2.56 14.90 17.85
C PRO A 108 -1.94 14.64 19.23
N ALA A 109 -0.99 15.48 19.62
CA ALA A 109 -0.24 15.32 20.87
C ALA A 109 -1.07 15.66 22.12
N ASP A 110 -2.17 16.41 21.95
CA ASP A 110 -3.06 16.84 23.03
C ASP A 110 -4.37 16.04 23.00
N VAL A 111 -4.28 14.76 23.37
CA VAL A 111 -5.42 13.86 23.54
C VAL A 111 -5.44 13.36 24.97
N SER A 112 -6.64 13.29 25.56
CA SER A 112 -6.79 12.80 26.92
C SER A 112 -6.52 11.30 26.99
N TYR A 113 -5.60 10.88 27.84
CA TYR A 113 -5.28 9.48 28.07
C TYR A 113 -6.17 8.88 29.17
N PRO A 114 -6.36 7.55 29.20
CA PRO A 114 -7.20 6.88 30.20
C PRO A 114 -6.78 7.13 31.65
N THR A 115 -5.54 7.55 31.88
CA THR A 115 -4.97 7.89 33.19
C THR A 115 -5.18 9.34 33.60
N ASP A 116 -5.75 10.18 32.74
CA ASP A 116 -5.87 11.61 33.00
C ASP A 116 -6.97 11.92 34.02
N LEU A 117 -6.59 12.63 35.08
CA LEU A 117 -7.51 13.05 36.15
C LEU A 117 -8.66 13.93 35.65
N GLY A 118 -8.45 14.62 34.53
CA GLY A 118 -9.47 15.46 33.88
C GLY A 118 -10.68 14.65 33.40
N LEU A 119 -10.45 13.45 32.86
CA LEU A 119 -11.51 12.54 32.40
C LEU A 119 -12.39 12.07 33.57
N LEU A 120 -11.75 11.79 34.71
CA LEU A 120 -12.42 11.34 35.93
C LEU A 120 -13.29 12.46 36.55
N ASN A 121 -12.81 13.71 36.51
CA ASN A 121 -13.59 14.86 36.95
C ASN A 121 -14.77 15.16 36.01
N GLN A 122 -14.61 14.98 34.69
CA GLN A 122 -15.73 15.10 33.74
C GLN A 122 -16.81 14.05 34.03
N ALA A 123 -16.41 12.78 34.21
CA ALA A 123 -17.34 11.71 34.57
C ALA A 123 -18.11 12.04 35.86
N ARG A 124 -17.43 12.51 36.92
CA ARG A 124 -18.07 12.95 38.17
C ARG A 124 -19.12 14.04 37.93
N LYS A 125 -18.77 15.10 37.17
CA LYS A 125 -19.69 16.20 36.87
C LYS A 125 -20.92 15.73 36.10
N HIS A 126 -20.75 14.80 35.16
CA HIS A 126 -21.87 14.21 34.42
C HIS A 126 -22.77 13.36 35.32
N THR A 127 -22.20 12.60 36.25
CA THR A 127 -23.02 11.83 37.23
C THR A 127 -23.79 12.74 38.18
N GLU A 128 -23.22 13.88 38.59
CA GLU A 128 -23.89 14.90 39.42
C GLU A 128 -25.01 15.64 38.68
N THR A 129 -25.03 15.59 37.35
CA THR A 129 -26.13 16.19 36.57
C THR A 129 -27.28 15.22 36.33
N ILE A 130 -27.04 13.91 36.50
CA ILE A 130 -28.04 12.86 36.30
C ILE A 130 -28.84 12.57 37.59
N ILE A 131 -28.25 12.84 38.76
CA ILE A 131 -28.84 12.66 40.10
C ILE A 131 -29.40 13.99 40.58
#